data_AF-A0A7X6X214-F1
#
_entry.id   AF-A0A7X6X214-F1
#
_cell.length_a   1.000
_cell.length_b   1.000
_cell.length_c   1.000
_cell.angle_alpha   90.00
_cell.angle_beta   90.00
_cell.angle_gamma   90.00
#
_symmetry.space_group_name_H-M   'P 1'
#
loop_
_entity.id
_entity.type
_entity.pdbx_description
1 polymer ?
#
loop_
_entity_poly.entity_id
_entity_poly.type
_entity_poly.pdbx_seq_one_letter_code
_entity_poly.pdbx_strand_id
1 'polypeptide(L)'
;MGSREECERLVIVANRTPAAKSAGGLAAGLLDALRKKTSLWFGWSGELRDDDSNSVQLFSIDQLTVAAIPLSSDAHNRYYNGFANGVLWPAFHHRLDLMCFSEEDYEGYTAVNRHMAAQLRPLLRKNDLIWVHDYHLLPFA
;
A
#
# COMPACT_ATOMS: atom_id res chain seq x y z
N MET A 1 23.22 -19.97 -25.76
CA MET A 1 22.07 -19.04 -25.91
C MET A 1 21.91 -18.29 -24.60
N GLY A 2 22.32 -17.02 -24.56
CA GLY A 2 22.15 -16.20 -23.35
C GLY A 2 20.68 -15.96 -23.09
N SER A 3 20.19 -16.39 -21.93
CA SER A 3 18.89 -15.94 -21.40
C SER A 3 18.94 -14.43 -21.36
N ARG A 4 18.05 -13.75 -22.09
CA ARG A 4 17.73 -12.36 -21.77
C ARG A 4 17.42 -12.36 -20.27
N GLU A 5 18.18 -11.61 -19.49
CA GLU A 5 17.81 -11.33 -18.10
C GLU A 5 16.35 -10.89 -18.13
N GLU A 6 15.46 -11.69 -17.54
CA GLU A 6 14.07 -11.26 -17.36
C GLU A 6 14.14 -10.00 -16.51
N CYS A 7 13.92 -8.85 -17.15
CA CYS A 7 13.98 -7.55 -16.50
C CYS A 7 13.09 -7.58 -15.25
N GLU A 8 13.71 -7.41 -14.07
CA GLU A 8 13.03 -7.49 -12.79
C GLU A 8 11.89 -6.47 -12.76
N ARG A 9 10.67 -6.96 -12.49
CA ARG A 9 9.50 -6.08 -12.36
C ARG A 9 9.54 -5.45 -10.98
N LEU A 10 9.47 -4.12 -10.95
CA LEU A 10 9.35 -3.37 -9.71
C LEU A 10 7.90 -3.44 -9.20
N VAL A 11 7.73 -3.86 -7.95
CA VAL A 11 6.46 -3.91 -7.23
C VAL A 11 6.50 -2.87 -6.12
N ILE A 12 5.78 -1.78 -6.34
CA ILE A 12 5.64 -0.70 -5.37
C ILE A 12 4.48 -1.05 -4.44
N VAL A 13 4.73 -1.05 -3.15
CA VAL A 13 3.72 -1.20 -2.12
C VAL A 13 3.64 0.12 -1.38
N ALA A 14 2.52 0.82 -1.50
CA ALA A 14 2.30 2.09 -0.82
C ALA A 14 0.89 2.11 -0.22
N ASN A 15 0.69 2.94 0.80
CA ASN A 15 -0.60 3.02 1.48
C ASN A 15 -1.75 3.29 0.49
N ARG A 16 -1.57 4.18 -0.49
CA ARG A 16 -2.57 4.51 -1.50
C ARG A 16 -2.08 4.22 -2.92
N THR A 17 -3.00 3.87 -3.80
CA THR A 17 -2.75 3.79 -5.25
C THR A 17 -2.78 5.17 -5.91
N PRO A 18 -2.18 5.33 -7.11
CA PRO A 18 -2.24 6.59 -7.85
C PRO A 18 -3.64 7.01 -8.30
N ALA A 19 -4.60 6.06 -8.34
CA ALA A 19 -5.98 6.32 -8.72
C ALA A 19 -6.84 6.90 -7.57
N ALA A 20 -6.35 6.86 -6.33
CA ALA A 20 -7.06 7.46 -5.21
C ALA A 20 -7.13 8.99 -5.38
N LYS A 21 -8.29 9.60 -5.07
CA LYS A 21 -8.60 11.05 -5.25
C LYS A 21 -7.62 12.04 -4.59
N SER A 22 -6.64 11.55 -3.82
CA SER A 22 -5.61 12.33 -3.12
C SER A 22 -4.25 11.63 -3.14
N ALA A 23 -3.89 11.03 -4.28
CA ALA A 23 -2.56 10.50 -4.51
C ALA A 23 -1.54 11.65 -4.38
N GLY A 24 -0.81 11.67 -3.24
CA GLY A 24 0.10 12.75 -2.87
C GLY A 24 1.38 12.81 -3.72
N GLY A 25 2.33 13.65 -3.31
CA GLY A 25 3.58 13.88 -4.04
C GLY A 25 4.40 12.62 -4.35
N LEU A 26 4.25 11.54 -3.56
CA LEU A 26 4.86 10.24 -3.82
C LEU A 26 4.39 9.64 -5.16
N ALA A 27 3.08 9.65 -5.42
CA ALA A 27 2.52 9.10 -6.65
C ALA A 27 2.96 9.91 -7.87
N ALA A 28 2.93 11.24 -7.78
CA ALA A 28 3.40 12.12 -8.84
C ALA A 28 4.89 11.89 -9.16
N GLY A 29 5.75 11.79 -8.14
CA GLY A 29 7.18 11.56 -8.34
C GLY A 29 7.54 10.18 -8.87
N LEU A 30 6.84 9.13 -8.40
CA LEU A 30 7.11 7.76 -8.84
C LEU A 30 6.55 7.46 -10.22
N LEU A 31 5.37 7.99 -10.59
CA LEU A 31 4.78 7.74 -11.92
C LEU A 31 5.73 8.11 -13.06
N ASP A 32 6.42 9.25 -12.95
CA ASP A 32 7.40 9.69 -13.95
C ASP A 32 8.58 8.72 -14.08
N ALA A 33 9.09 8.20 -12.95
CA ALA A 33 10.19 7.23 -12.92
C ALA A 33 9.79 5.86 -13.52
N LEU A 34 8.50 5.52 -13.50
CA LEU A 34 7.97 4.21 -13.91
C LEU A 34 7.49 4.17 -15.36
N ARG A 35 7.34 5.30 -16.04
CA ARG A 35 6.76 5.39 -17.41
C ARG A 35 7.38 4.44 -18.45
N LYS A 36 8.63 4.01 -18.26
CA LYS A 36 9.38 3.15 -19.21
C LYS A 36 9.63 1.74 -18.69
N LYS A 37 9.05 1.36 -17.53
CA LYS A 37 9.28 0.07 -16.89
C LYS A 37 7.96 -0.63 -16.60
N THR A 38 7.85 -1.90 -17.01
CA THR A 38 6.78 -2.77 -16.55
C THR A 38 6.84 -2.88 -15.03
N SER A 39 5.83 -2.34 -14.36
CA SER A 39 5.80 -2.20 -12.89
C SER A 39 4.40 -2.54 -12.36
N LEU A 40 4.33 -2.92 -11.09
CA LEU A 40 3.09 -3.13 -10.36
C LEU A 40 3.03 -2.11 -9.21
N TRP A 41 1.91 -1.41 -9.06
CA TRP A 41 1.61 -0.63 -7.86
C TRP A 41 0.50 -1.30 -7.08
N PHE A 42 0.76 -1.61 -5.82
CA PHE A 42 -0.20 -2.20 -4.90
C PHE A 42 -0.50 -1.26 -3.74
N GLY A 43 -1.78 -1.11 -3.37
CA GLY A 43 -2.19 -0.27 -2.25
C GLY A 43 -3.70 -0.13 -2.08
N TRP A 44 -4.12 0.69 -1.12
CA TRP A 44 -5.53 1.03 -0.93
C TRP A 44 -6.06 1.86 -2.10
N SER A 45 -7.26 1.51 -2.58
CA SER A 45 -7.97 2.19 -3.66
C SER A 45 -8.44 3.60 -3.30
N GLY A 46 -8.56 3.89 -2.01
CA GLY A 46 -9.25 5.08 -1.51
C GLY A 46 -10.76 4.87 -1.31
N GLU A 47 -11.27 3.67 -1.61
CA GLU A 47 -12.67 3.30 -1.37
C GLU A 47 -12.83 2.58 -0.03
N LEU A 48 -13.91 2.92 0.69
CA LEU A 48 -14.38 2.16 1.84
C LEU A 48 -15.49 1.22 1.40
N ARG A 49 -15.37 -0.06 1.77
CA ARG A 49 -16.32 -1.11 1.40
C ARG A 49 -16.44 -2.11 2.55
N ASP A 50 -17.65 -2.22 3.09
CA ASP A 50 -17.96 -3.09 4.23
C ASP A 50 -18.55 -4.45 3.80
N ASP A 51 -18.65 -4.73 2.50
CA ASP A 51 -19.04 -6.04 1.99
C ASP A 51 -17.85 -7.02 1.96
N ASP A 52 -18.15 -8.31 1.86
CA ASP A 52 -17.12 -9.38 1.84
C ASP A 52 -16.25 -9.37 0.57
N SER A 53 -16.51 -8.46 -0.39
CA SER A 53 -15.75 -8.36 -1.64
C SER A 53 -14.52 -7.46 -1.48
N ASN A 54 -13.59 -7.86 -0.61
CA ASN A 54 -12.26 -7.25 -0.53
C ASN A 54 -11.35 -7.70 -1.69
N SER A 55 -11.91 -7.86 -2.89
CA SER A 55 -11.17 -8.32 -4.05
C SER A 55 -10.27 -7.21 -4.58
N VAL A 56 -9.04 -7.61 -4.93
CA VAL A 56 -8.10 -6.74 -5.62
C VAL A 56 -8.68 -6.36 -6.98
N GLN A 57 -8.80 -5.06 -7.25
CA GLN A 57 -9.10 -4.54 -8.57
C GLN A 57 -7.80 -4.34 -9.35
N LEU A 58 -7.70 -4.96 -10.52
CA LEU A 58 -6.55 -4.83 -11.42
C LEU A 58 -6.92 -3.96 -12.62
N PHE A 59 -6.12 -2.93 -12.87
CA PHE A 59 -6.23 -2.07 -14.05
C PHE A 59 -4.87 -1.52 -14.44
N SER A 60 -4.78 -0.83 -15.59
CA SER A 60 -3.53 -0.26 -16.07
C SER A 60 -3.63 1.24 -16.26
N ILE A 61 -2.55 1.95 -15.91
CA ILE A 61 -2.30 3.35 -16.25
C ILE A 61 -1.01 3.36 -17.08
N ASP A 62 -1.12 3.56 -18.40
CA ASP A 62 0.00 3.39 -19.33
C ASP A 62 0.67 2.01 -19.19
N GLN A 63 1.96 1.96 -18.79
CA GLN A 63 2.74 0.74 -18.56
C GLN A 63 2.68 0.24 -17.10
N LEU A 64 1.99 0.97 -16.22
CA LEU A 64 1.84 0.61 -14.81
C LEU A 64 0.60 -0.25 -14.63
N THR A 65 0.78 -1.48 -14.13
CA THR A 65 -0.34 -2.25 -13.56
C THR A 65 -0.62 -1.74 -12.15
N VAL A 66 -1.88 -1.49 -11.82
CA VAL A 66 -2.33 -1.10 -10.49
C VAL A 66 -3.20 -2.21 -9.92
N ALA A 67 -2.87 -2.64 -8.71
CA ALA A 67 -3.61 -3.57 -7.88
C ALA A 67 -4.16 -2.79 -6.68
N ALA A 68 -5.43 -2.42 -6.76
CA ALA A 68 -6.10 -1.59 -5.77
C ALA A 68 -7.02 -2.43 -4.90
N ILE A 69 -6.89 -2.34 -3.58
CA ILE A 69 -7.79 -3.01 -2.64
C ILE A 69 -8.69 -2.00 -1.93
N PRO A 70 -9.98 -2.29 -1.70
CA PRO A 70 -10.76 -1.51 -0.74
C PRO A 70 -10.34 -1.85 0.69
N LEU A 71 -10.76 -1.01 1.64
CA LEU A 71 -10.72 -1.33 3.07
C LEU A 71 -12.13 -1.20 3.64
N SER A 72 -12.46 -1.97 4.67
CA SER A 72 -13.67 -1.69 5.45
C SER A 72 -13.52 -0.38 6.22
N SER A 73 -14.64 0.20 6.63
CA SER A 73 -14.68 1.42 7.42
C SER A 73 -13.93 1.23 8.75
N ASP A 74 -14.12 0.07 9.41
CA ASP A 74 -13.43 -0.28 10.66
C ASP A 74 -11.92 -0.48 10.43
N ALA A 75 -11.53 -1.22 9.39
CA ALA A 75 -10.13 -1.41 9.05
C ALA A 75 -9.44 -0.07 8.77
N HIS A 76 -10.04 0.79 7.95
CA HIS A 76 -9.51 2.11 7.67
C HIS A 76 -9.37 2.96 8.95
N ASN A 77 -10.36 2.92 9.85
CA ASN A 77 -10.29 3.67 11.09
C ASN A 77 -9.16 3.18 11.99
N ARG A 78 -9.03 1.88 12.26
CA ARG A 78 -7.99 1.35 13.14
C ARG A 78 -6.58 1.52 12.56
N TYR A 79 -6.42 1.20 11.28
CA TYR A 79 -5.13 1.25 10.59
C TYR A 79 -4.70 2.67 10.23
N TYR A 80 -5.54 3.43 9.49
CA TYR A 80 -5.13 4.71 8.91
C TYR A 80 -5.33 5.86 9.91
N ASN A 81 -6.54 6.00 10.47
CA ASN A 81 -6.82 7.09 11.41
C ASN A 81 -6.22 6.83 12.80
N GLY A 82 -6.30 5.59 13.27
CA GLY A 82 -5.85 5.13 14.58
C GLY A 82 -4.33 5.02 14.64
N PHE A 83 -3.77 3.85 14.39
CA PHE A 83 -2.34 3.65 14.66
C PHE A 83 -1.41 4.46 13.74
N ALA A 84 -1.66 4.48 12.42
CA ALA A 84 -0.75 5.17 11.51
C ALA A 84 -0.74 6.69 11.75
N ASN A 85 -1.90 7.36 11.81
CA ASN A 85 -1.95 8.82 11.95
C ASN A 85 -2.19 9.32 13.37
N GLY A 86 -2.71 8.49 14.29
CA GLY A 86 -2.88 8.81 15.70
C GLY A 86 -1.68 8.42 16.59
N VAL A 87 -0.82 7.50 16.14
CA VAL A 87 0.38 7.06 16.89
C VAL A 87 1.67 7.34 16.13
N LEU A 88 1.87 6.69 14.96
CA LEU A 88 3.15 6.74 14.25
C LEU A 88 3.46 8.15 13.73
N TRP A 89 2.49 8.81 13.08
CA TRP A 89 2.71 10.14 12.56
C TRP A 89 3.11 11.16 13.65
N PRO A 90 2.38 11.31 14.78
CA PRO A 90 2.80 12.20 15.85
C PRO A 90 4.16 11.84 16.44
N ALA A 91 4.43 10.54 16.66
CA ALA A 91 5.70 10.08 17.19
C ALA A 91 6.88 10.44 16.27
N PHE A 92 6.76 10.19 14.96
CA PHE A 92 7.81 10.46 13.98
C PHE A 92 7.99 11.95 13.69
N HIS A 93 7.02 12.79 14.05
CA HIS A 93 7.10 14.25 13.89
C HIS A 93 7.35 14.99 15.21
N HIS A 94 7.82 14.28 16.25
CA HIS A 94 8.12 14.86 17.57
C HIS A 94 6.93 15.58 18.23
N ARG A 95 5.71 15.11 17.96
CA ARG A 95 4.44 15.60 18.52
C ARG A 95 3.80 14.59 19.46
N LEU A 96 4.56 14.15 20.46
CA LEU A 96 4.10 13.16 21.44
C LEU A 96 2.85 13.61 22.21
N ASP A 97 2.62 14.92 22.30
CA ASP A 97 1.40 15.53 22.86
C ASP A 97 0.12 15.19 22.09
N LEU A 98 0.23 14.81 20.81
CA LEU A 98 -0.89 14.43 19.95
C LEU A 98 -1.07 12.90 19.85
N MET A 99 -0.20 12.12 20.49
CA MET A 99 -0.21 10.67 20.36
C MET A 99 -1.40 10.08 21.13
N CYS A 100 -2.21 9.27 20.45
CA CYS A 100 -3.34 8.53 21.04
C CYS A 100 -3.17 7.04 20.74
N PHE A 101 -2.71 6.27 21.73
CA PHE A 101 -2.49 4.83 21.58
C PHE A 101 -3.70 4.03 22.05
N SER A 102 -4.10 3.06 21.23
CA SER A 102 -5.05 2.01 21.56
C SER A 102 -4.50 0.66 21.08
N GLU A 103 -4.67 -0.38 21.90
CA GLU A 103 -4.30 -1.74 21.52
C GLU A 103 -5.12 -2.24 20.32
N GLU A 104 -6.41 -1.90 20.28
CA GLU A 104 -7.31 -2.26 19.17
C GLU A 104 -6.87 -1.63 17.83
N ASP A 105 -6.33 -0.42 17.88
CA ASP A 105 -5.80 0.27 16.69
C ASP A 105 -4.49 -0.38 16.21
N TYR A 106 -3.62 -0.79 17.14
CA TYR A 106 -2.41 -1.53 16.82
C TYR A 106 -2.71 -2.91 16.22
N GLU A 107 -3.68 -3.63 16.78
CA GLU A 107 -4.18 -4.89 16.22
C GLU A 107 -4.76 -4.67 14.82
N GLY A 108 -5.60 -3.65 14.62
CA GLY A 108 -6.13 -3.31 13.31
C GLY A 108 -5.03 -2.94 12.30
N TYR A 109 -4.02 -2.19 12.73
CA TYR A 109 -2.87 -1.82 11.90
C TYR A 109 -2.07 -3.03 11.42
N THR A 110 -1.76 -3.96 12.32
CA THR A 110 -1.04 -5.19 11.98
C THR A 110 -1.91 -6.15 11.16
N ALA A 111 -3.22 -6.24 11.45
CA ALA A 111 -4.18 -7.04 10.70
C ALA A 111 -4.33 -6.56 9.25
N VAL A 112 -4.43 -5.25 9.03
CA VAL A 112 -4.48 -4.67 7.69
C VAL A 112 -3.19 -4.95 6.92
N ASN A 113 -2.02 -4.77 7.55
CA ASN A 113 -0.73 -5.09 6.90
C ASN A 113 -0.65 -6.55 6.45
N ARG A 114 -1.05 -7.49 7.32
CA ARG A 114 -1.08 -8.93 7.00
C ARG A 114 -2.06 -9.24 5.87
N HIS A 115 -3.24 -8.61 5.91
CA HIS A 115 -4.25 -8.78 4.86
C HIS A 115 -3.73 -8.27 3.52
N MET A 116 -3.13 -7.07 3.49
CA MET A 116 -2.53 -6.47 2.32
C MET A 116 -1.42 -7.35 1.72
N ALA A 117 -0.52 -7.88 2.55
CA ALA A 117 0.53 -8.80 2.12
C ALA A 117 -0.04 -10.10 1.53
N ALA A 118 -1.08 -10.66 2.15
CA ALA A 118 -1.78 -11.85 1.65
C ALA A 118 -2.44 -11.61 0.28
N GLN A 119 -3.00 -10.42 0.05
CA GLN A 119 -3.58 -10.02 -1.24
C GLN A 119 -2.51 -9.77 -2.32
N LEU A 120 -1.34 -9.25 -1.95
CA LEU A 120 -0.23 -9.04 -2.89
C LEU A 120 0.43 -10.35 -3.32
N ARG A 121 0.62 -11.29 -2.38
CA ARG A 121 1.33 -12.56 -2.60
C ARG A 121 0.98 -13.30 -3.91
N PRO A 122 -0.30 -13.52 -4.28
CA PRO A 122 -0.65 -14.21 -5.52
C PRO A 122 -0.33 -13.43 -6.80
N LEU A 123 -0.05 -12.13 -6.70
CA LEU A 123 0.30 -11.27 -7.84
C LEU A 123 1.81 -11.24 -8.11
N LEU A 124 2.62 -11.77 -7.18
CA LEU A 124 4.07 -11.74 -7.24
C LEU A 124 4.63 -12.78 -8.21
N ARG A 125 5.76 -12.45 -8.82
CA ARG A 125 6.58 -13.31 -9.67
C ARG A 125 7.90 -13.61 -8.97
N LYS A 126 8.60 -14.64 -9.42
CA LYS A 126 9.85 -15.13 -8.81
C LYS A 126 10.95 -14.06 -8.69
N ASN A 127 11.03 -13.13 -9.64
CA ASN A 127 12.08 -12.11 -9.73
C ASN A 127 11.53 -10.68 -9.54
N ASP A 128 10.41 -10.53 -8.82
CA ASP A 128 9.90 -9.20 -8.49
C ASP A 128 10.78 -8.54 -7.43
N LEU A 129 11.10 -7.26 -7.63
CA LEU A 129 11.68 -6.41 -6.59
C LEU A 129 10.56 -5.69 -5.87
N ILE A 130 10.38 -5.96 -4.58
CA ILE A 130 9.35 -5.32 -3.75
C ILE A 130 9.94 -4.08 -3.08
N TRP A 131 9.33 -2.92 -3.31
CA TRP A 131 9.69 -1.67 -2.68
C TRP A 131 8.50 -1.13 -1.89
N VAL A 132 8.59 -1.24 -0.56
CA VAL A 132 7.55 -0.81 0.38
C VAL A 132 7.81 0.63 0.82
N HIS A 133 6.77 1.46 0.83
CA HIS A 133 6.86 2.87 1.14
C HIS A 133 6.09 3.25 2.40
N ASP A 134 6.79 3.99 3.26
CA ASP A 134 6.25 4.82 4.33
C ASP A 134 5.77 4.09 5.60
N TYR A 135 5.54 4.86 6.67
CA TYR A 135 5.27 4.36 8.04
C TYR A 135 3.99 3.51 8.16
N HIS A 136 3.06 3.66 7.22
CA HIS A 136 1.83 2.88 7.16
C HIS A 136 2.08 1.37 7.02
N LEU A 137 3.23 0.99 6.45
CA LEU A 137 3.51 -0.38 6.02
C LEU A 137 4.75 -0.98 6.71
N LEU A 138 5.13 -0.49 7.90
CA LEU A 138 6.30 -1.00 8.63
C LEU A 138 6.26 -2.52 8.89
N PRO A 139 5.13 -3.13 9.30
CA PRO A 139 5.07 -4.57 9.57
C PRO A 139 4.57 -5.38 8.36
N PHE A 140 4.67 -4.86 7.13
CA PHE A 140 4.14 -5.52 5.94
C PHE A 140 4.75 -6.92 5.74
N ALA A 141 3.96 -7.97 5.98
CA ALA A 141 4.38 -9.38 5.95
C ALA A 141 3.19 -10.34 5.81
#